data_AF-A0A939ND77-F1
#
_entry.id   AF-A0A939ND77-F1
#
_cell.length_a   1.000
_cell.length_b   1.000
_cell.length_c   1.000
_cell.angle_alpha   90.00
_cell.angle_beta   90.00
_cell.angle_gamma   90.00
#
_symmetry.space_group_name_H-M   'P 1'
#
loop_
_entity.id
_entity.type
_entity.pdbx_description
1 polymer ?
#
loop_
_entity_poly.entity_id
_entity_poly.type
_entity_poly.pdbx_seq_one_letter_code
_entity_poly.pdbx_strand_id
1 'polypeptide(L)'
;MTVTDATAPEAPVINPITSNDTQVTGKAEPNSSVTVGFPGGGKISVTADDQGNFIVNIPDSVNLDGGEEFKAISTDKAGNESTIATTIVEDATAPEAPVIGDTTNNSNQVTGTAEANSTVKVTFQVEQL
;
A
#
# COMPACT_ATOMS: atom_id res chain seq x y z
N MET A 1 8.71 -47.11 0.46
CA MET A 1 8.08 -46.09 -0.40
C MET A 1 7.57 -45.01 0.52
N THR A 2 8.18 -43.83 0.50
CA THR A 2 7.65 -42.65 1.20
C THR A 2 6.66 -41.96 0.27
N VAL A 3 5.46 -41.67 0.75
CA VAL A 3 4.54 -40.78 0.03
C VAL A 3 5.09 -39.36 0.14
N THR A 4 5.29 -38.71 -1.00
CA THR A 4 5.60 -37.27 -1.07
C THR A 4 4.31 -36.50 -0.92
N ASP A 5 4.35 -35.44 -0.12
CA ASP A 5 3.23 -34.50 -0.06
C ASP A 5 3.14 -33.70 -1.36
N ALA A 6 1.94 -33.61 -1.89
CA ALA A 6 1.62 -32.91 -3.14
C ALA A 6 0.51 -31.85 -2.93
N THR A 7 0.14 -31.59 -1.68
CA THR A 7 -0.92 -30.66 -1.33
C THR A 7 -0.36 -29.25 -1.27
N ALA A 8 -0.87 -28.35 -2.11
CA ALA A 8 -0.49 -26.95 -2.05
C ALA A 8 -1.06 -26.26 -0.79
N PRO A 9 -0.33 -25.28 -0.22
CA PRO A 9 -0.88 -24.41 0.80
C PRO A 9 -1.98 -23.50 0.22
N GLU A 10 -2.81 -22.92 1.09
CA GLU A 10 -3.73 -21.85 0.68
C GLU A 10 -2.96 -20.61 0.19
N ALA A 11 -3.61 -19.82 -0.69
CA ALA A 11 -3.04 -18.54 -1.12
C ALA A 11 -2.86 -17.61 0.07
N PRO A 12 -1.75 -16.85 0.13
CA PRO A 12 -1.57 -15.86 1.17
C PRO A 12 -2.64 -14.76 1.06
N VAL A 13 -2.96 -14.12 2.17
CA VAL A 13 -3.80 -12.92 2.23
C VAL A 13 -2.90 -11.73 2.47
N ILE A 14 -2.96 -10.73 1.60
CA ILE A 14 -2.22 -9.47 1.77
C ILE A 14 -3.17 -8.45 2.40
N ASN A 15 -2.73 -7.75 3.44
CA ASN A 15 -3.48 -6.64 4.02
C ASN A 15 -3.50 -5.45 3.03
N PRO A 16 -4.46 -4.51 3.16
CA PRO A 16 -4.45 -3.29 2.35
C PRO A 16 -3.10 -2.55 2.44
N ILE A 17 -2.66 -2.00 1.31
CA ILE A 17 -1.43 -1.23 1.17
C ILE A 17 -1.79 0.14 0.62
N THR A 18 -1.20 1.18 1.19
CA THR A 18 -1.33 2.57 0.73
C THR A 18 -0.03 3.09 0.16
N SER A 19 -0.07 4.19 -0.60
CA SER A 19 1.12 4.88 -1.12
C SER A 19 2.10 5.35 -0.04
N ASN A 20 1.66 5.43 1.22
CA ASN A 20 2.49 5.83 2.36
C ASN A 20 3.11 4.65 3.11
N ASP A 21 2.76 3.41 2.78
CA ASP A 21 3.25 2.23 3.49
C ASP A 21 4.69 1.88 3.09
N THR A 22 5.43 1.34 4.06
CA THR A 22 6.82 0.89 3.88
C THR A 22 6.97 -0.63 4.01
N GLN A 23 5.86 -1.34 4.26
CA GLN A 23 5.84 -2.77 4.50
C GLN A 23 4.59 -3.41 3.90
N VAL A 24 4.74 -4.62 3.39
CA VAL A 24 3.65 -5.52 3.06
C VAL A 24 3.44 -6.46 4.24
N THR A 25 2.22 -6.52 4.75
CA THR A 25 1.83 -7.44 5.83
C THR A 25 0.72 -8.36 5.37
N GLY A 26 0.60 -9.53 6.00
CA GLY A 26 -0.46 -10.45 5.63
C GLY A 26 -0.43 -11.77 6.40
N LYS A 27 -1.21 -12.72 5.90
CA LYS A 27 -1.30 -14.08 6.42
C LYS A 27 -0.99 -15.14 5.38
N ALA A 28 -0.40 -16.24 5.80
CA ALA A 28 -0.20 -17.46 5.02
C ALA A 28 -0.29 -18.68 5.95
N GLU A 29 -0.10 -19.87 5.39
CA GLU A 29 0.06 -21.08 6.21
C GLU A 29 1.26 -20.92 7.17
N PRO A 30 1.12 -21.24 8.47
CA PRO A 30 2.22 -21.13 9.42
C PRO A 30 3.47 -21.86 8.97
N ASN A 31 4.64 -21.23 9.13
CA ASN A 31 5.94 -21.77 8.73
C ASN A 31 6.11 -22.02 7.21
N SER A 32 5.20 -21.55 6.36
CA SER A 32 5.39 -21.56 4.90
C SER A 32 6.29 -20.40 4.45
N SER A 33 6.88 -20.52 3.26
CA SER A 33 7.65 -19.47 2.62
C SER A 33 6.73 -18.60 1.77
N VAL A 34 6.56 -17.33 2.13
CA VAL A 34 5.78 -16.34 1.37
C VAL A 34 6.72 -15.54 0.47
N THR A 35 6.48 -15.57 -0.84
CA THR A 35 7.20 -14.77 -1.83
C THR A 35 6.32 -13.62 -2.30
N VAL A 36 6.73 -12.38 -2.01
CA VAL A 36 6.05 -11.15 -2.43
C VAL A 36 6.79 -10.55 -3.63
N GLY A 37 6.07 -10.34 -4.73
CA GLY A 37 6.52 -9.62 -5.92
C GLY A 37 6.08 -8.16 -5.87
N PHE A 38 7.01 -7.26 -6.18
CA PHE A 38 6.81 -5.81 -6.13
C PHE A 38 6.40 -5.24 -7.50
N PRO A 39 5.68 -4.10 -7.52
CA PRO A 39 5.46 -3.37 -8.76
C PRO A 39 6.80 -2.89 -9.34
N GLY A 40 6.91 -2.94 -10.67
CA GLY A 40 8.18 -2.67 -11.37
C GLY A 40 9.16 -3.85 -11.38
N GLY A 41 8.87 -4.94 -10.66
CA GLY A 41 9.67 -6.16 -10.63
C GLY A 41 10.47 -6.32 -9.34
N GLY A 42 11.18 -7.45 -9.24
CA GLY A 42 11.81 -7.88 -7.99
C GLY A 42 10.85 -8.65 -7.08
N LYS A 43 11.43 -9.44 -6.18
CA LYS A 43 10.68 -10.25 -5.22
C LYS A 43 11.49 -10.46 -3.95
N ILE A 44 10.79 -10.56 -2.83
CA ILE A 44 11.37 -10.92 -1.53
C ILE A 44 10.59 -12.10 -0.98
N SER A 45 11.31 -13.06 -0.40
CA SER A 45 10.72 -14.22 0.28
C SER A 45 10.99 -14.15 1.78
N VAL A 46 9.97 -14.41 2.58
CA VAL A 46 10.03 -14.50 4.05
C VAL A 46 9.28 -15.73 4.53
N THR A 47 9.61 -16.24 5.71
CA THR A 47 8.83 -17.32 6.33
C THR A 47 7.71 -16.72 7.18
N ALA A 48 6.47 -17.20 7.00
CA ALA A 48 5.36 -16.87 7.88
C ALA A 48 5.61 -17.44 9.28
N ASP A 49 5.24 -16.68 10.32
CA ASP A 49 5.41 -17.10 11.72
C ASP A 49 4.48 -18.28 12.10
N ASP A 50 4.57 -18.74 13.35
CA ASP A 50 3.74 -19.85 13.86
C ASP A 50 2.23 -19.53 13.90
N GLN A 51 1.86 -18.26 13.76
CA GLN A 51 0.47 -17.79 13.65
C GLN A 51 0.07 -17.47 12.20
N GLY A 52 0.97 -17.73 11.25
CA GLY A 52 0.78 -17.46 9.83
C GLY A 52 0.99 -16.00 9.43
N ASN A 53 1.46 -15.11 10.30
CA ASN A 53 1.69 -13.72 9.92
C ASN A 53 3.03 -13.58 9.18
N PHE A 54 3.09 -12.69 8.20
CA PHE A 54 4.33 -12.32 7.53
C PHE A 54 4.44 -10.81 7.38
N ILE A 55 5.69 -10.33 7.32
CA ILE A 55 6.05 -8.93 7.10
C ILE A 55 7.18 -8.89 6.07
N VAL A 56 7.04 -8.07 5.04
CA VAL A 56 8.05 -7.83 4.01
C VAL A 56 8.28 -6.33 3.90
N ASN A 57 9.52 -5.88 4.08
CA ASN A 57 9.88 -4.47 3.86
C ASN A 57 9.85 -4.14 2.36
N ILE A 58 9.27 -2.98 2.03
CA ILE A 58 9.25 -2.44 0.67
C ILE A 58 10.61 -1.77 0.42
N PRO A 59 11.38 -2.18 -0.61
CA PRO A 59 12.64 -1.53 -0.93
C PRO A 59 12.45 -0.06 -1.32
N ASP A 60 13.37 0.82 -0.92
CA ASP A 60 13.34 2.26 -1.26
C ASP A 60 13.33 2.54 -2.77
N SER A 61 13.70 1.56 -3.59
CA SER A 61 13.64 1.64 -5.06
C SER A 61 12.24 1.46 -5.63
N VAL A 62 11.27 1.04 -4.82
CA VAL A 62 9.87 0.86 -5.21
C VAL A 62 9.12 2.14 -4.85
N ASN A 63 8.67 2.88 -5.87
CA ASN A 63 7.81 4.04 -5.68
C ASN A 63 6.33 3.59 -5.67
N LEU A 64 5.55 4.14 -4.76
CA LEU A 64 4.11 3.87 -4.65
C LEU A 64 3.35 5.20 -4.77
N ASP A 65 2.54 5.33 -5.80
CA ASP A 65 1.69 6.49 -6.06
C ASP A 65 0.19 6.12 -5.97
N GLY A 66 -0.14 4.83 -5.90
CA GLY A 66 -1.50 4.30 -5.92
C GLY A 66 -1.84 3.67 -7.27
N GLY A 67 -2.52 2.52 -7.23
CA GLY A 67 -2.90 1.74 -8.40
C GLY A 67 -1.89 0.66 -8.79
N GLU A 68 -0.73 0.58 -8.13
CA GLU A 68 0.24 -0.49 -8.35
C GLU A 68 -0.26 -1.85 -7.85
N GLU A 69 0.15 -2.94 -8.51
CA GLU A 69 -0.21 -4.31 -8.13
C GLU A 69 0.94 -5.04 -7.43
N PHE A 70 0.65 -5.57 -6.24
CA PHE A 70 1.50 -6.52 -5.53
C PHE A 70 1.00 -7.96 -5.74
N LYS A 71 1.93 -8.92 -5.69
CA LYS A 71 1.62 -10.35 -5.83
C LYS A 71 2.25 -11.14 -4.69
N ALA A 72 1.57 -12.16 -4.20
CA ALA A 72 2.14 -13.09 -3.23
C ALA A 72 1.80 -14.54 -3.55
N ILE A 73 2.75 -15.44 -3.27
CA ILE A 73 2.61 -16.91 -3.36
C ILE A 73 3.15 -17.50 -2.05
N SER A 74 2.51 -18.54 -1.54
CA SER A 74 2.98 -19.34 -0.41
C SER A 74 3.55 -20.66 -0.92
N THR A 75 4.68 -21.10 -0.38
CA THR A 75 5.31 -22.40 -0.67
C THR A 75 5.45 -23.18 0.64
N ASP A 76 4.95 -24.41 0.67
CA ASP A 76 5.06 -25.28 1.85
C ASP A 76 6.47 -25.88 1.99
N LYS A 77 6.67 -26.71 3.03
CA LYS A 77 7.96 -27.40 3.27
C LYS A 77 8.27 -28.50 2.26
N ALA A 78 7.27 -29.02 1.57
CA ALA A 78 7.41 -30.03 0.52
C ALA A 78 7.71 -29.42 -0.86
N GLY A 79 7.60 -28.09 -0.98
CA GLY A 79 7.83 -27.34 -2.22
C GLY A 79 6.58 -27.12 -3.06
N ASN A 80 5.38 -27.41 -2.55
CA ASN A 80 4.14 -27.12 -3.27
C ASN A 80 3.80 -25.63 -3.16
N GLU A 81 3.36 -25.03 -4.26
CA GLU A 81 3.03 -23.60 -4.35
C GLU A 81 1.51 -23.38 -4.33
N SER A 82 1.08 -22.33 -3.64
CA SER A 82 -0.31 -21.86 -3.65
C SER A 82 -0.69 -21.22 -5.00
N THR A 83 -1.97 -20.91 -5.17
CA THR A 83 -2.38 -19.92 -6.16
C THR A 83 -1.87 -18.52 -5.79
N ILE A 84 -1.80 -17.61 -6.76
CA ILE A 84 -1.36 -16.22 -6.58
C ILE A 84 -2.43 -15.41 -5.86
N ALA A 85 -2.02 -14.61 -4.89
CA ALA A 85 -2.81 -13.52 -4.32
C ALA A 85 -2.34 -12.16 -4.86
N THR A 86 -3.26 -11.22 -5.02
CA THR A 86 -2.95 -9.86 -5.48
C THR A 86 -3.59 -8.81 -4.59
N THR A 87 -2.98 -7.63 -4.54
CA THR A 87 -3.59 -6.42 -3.95
C THR A 87 -3.18 -5.21 -4.76
N ILE A 88 -4.03 -4.19 -4.78
CA ILE A 88 -3.78 -2.90 -5.42
C ILE A 88 -3.49 -1.86 -4.35
N VAL A 89 -2.49 -1.02 -4.58
CA VAL A 89 -2.13 0.07 -3.68
C VAL A 89 -3.18 1.16 -3.72
N GLU A 90 -3.65 1.60 -2.57
CA GLU A 90 -4.54 2.75 -2.43
C GLU A 90 -3.73 4.05 -2.39
N ASP A 91 -4.14 5.05 -3.16
CA ASP A 91 -3.54 6.37 -3.05
C ASP A 91 -3.98 7.03 -1.73
N ALA A 92 -3.01 7.27 -0.86
CA ALA A 92 -3.19 7.98 0.42
C ALA A 92 -2.42 9.30 0.44
N THR A 93 -1.95 9.77 -0.71
CA THR A 93 -1.21 11.02 -0.85
C THR A 93 -2.20 12.18 -0.70
N ALA A 94 -1.97 13.02 0.30
CA ALA A 94 -2.81 14.20 0.50
C ALA A 94 -2.52 15.25 -0.58
N PRO A 95 -3.53 16.00 -1.06
CA PRO A 95 -3.30 17.07 -2.01
C PRO A 95 -2.48 18.20 -1.40
N GLU A 96 -1.78 18.96 -2.25
CA GLU A 96 -1.02 20.13 -1.78
C GLU A 96 -1.94 21.20 -1.16
N ALA A 97 -1.42 21.90 -0.15
CA ALA A 97 -2.16 22.98 0.49
C ALA A 97 -2.48 24.11 -0.51
N PRO A 98 -3.72 24.63 -0.55
CA PRO A 98 -4.07 25.71 -1.46
C PRO A 98 -3.33 27.00 -1.07
N VAL A 99 -2.96 27.78 -2.08
CA VAL A 99 -2.30 29.09 -1.91
C VAL A 99 -3.32 30.19 -2.15
N ILE A 100 -3.48 31.09 -1.18
CA ILE A 100 -4.32 32.28 -1.31
C ILE A 100 -3.50 33.38 -2.00
N GLY A 101 -4.08 33.99 -3.04
CA GLY A 101 -3.51 35.16 -3.69
C GLY A 101 -3.60 36.41 -2.82
N ASP A 102 -2.89 37.48 -3.19
CA ASP A 102 -2.90 38.72 -2.42
C ASP A 102 -4.31 39.28 -2.26
N THR A 103 -4.66 39.65 -1.02
CA THR A 103 -5.94 40.29 -0.69
C THR A 103 -5.69 41.56 0.11
N THR A 104 -6.56 42.56 -0.10
CA THR A 104 -6.53 43.85 0.60
C THR A 104 -7.88 44.09 1.28
N ASN A 105 -7.95 45.09 2.15
CA ASN A 105 -9.21 45.52 2.79
C ASN A 105 -10.27 46.04 1.79
N ASN A 106 -9.91 46.25 0.52
CA ASN A 106 -10.83 46.64 -0.54
C ASN A 106 -11.10 45.49 -1.53
N SER A 107 -10.56 44.29 -1.29
CA SER A 107 -10.75 43.14 -2.18
C SER A 107 -12.18 42.59 -2.05
N ASN A 108 -12.88 42.51 -3.18
CA ASN A 108 -14.21 41.90 -3.29
C ASN A 108 -14.16 40.44 -3.77
N GLN A 109 -12.97 39.90 -4.00
CA GLN A 109 -12.73 38.54 -4.45
C GLN A 109 -11.51 37.96 -3.72
N VAL A 110 -11.58 36.66 -3.41
CA VAL A 110 -10.43 35.86 -2.99
C VAL A 110 -10.05 34.97 -4.16
N THR A 111 -8.81 35.08 -4.62
CA THR A 111 -8.23 34.20 -5.64
C THR A 111 -7.18 33.29 -5.00
N GLY A 112 -6.80 32.23 -5.71
CA GLY A 112 -5.81 31.28 -5.23
C GLY A 112 -5.61 30.13 -6.21
N THR A 113 -4.69 29.25 -5.86
CA THR A 113 -4.41 28.01 -6.59
C THR A 113 -4.54 26.81 -5.66
N ALA A 114 -4.97 25.68 -6.21
CA ALA A 114 -5.03 24.40 -5.52
C ALA A 114 -4.78 23.29 -6.54
N GLU A 115 -4.45 22.09 -6.07
CA GLU A 115 -4.35 20.93 -6.94
C GLU A 115 -5.70 20.65 -7.63
N ALA A 116 -5.66 20.21 -8.88
CA ALA A 116 -6.87 19.89 -9.64
C ALA A 116 -7.70 18.82 -8.95
N ASN A 117 -9.03 18.94 -9.01
CA ASN A 117 -10.00 18.03 -8.38
C ASN A 117 -9.94 17.97 -6.83
N SER A 118 -9.07 18.74 -6.17
CA SER A 118 -9.12 18.93 -4.72
C SER A 118 -10.27 19.86 -4.32
N THR A 119 -10.71 19.75 -3.07
CA THR A 119 -11.74 20.66 -2.52
C THR A 119 -11.08 21.79 -1.73
N VAL A 120 -11.34 23.04 -2.12
CA VAL A 120 -10.86 24.23 -1.40
C VAL A 120 -11.92 24.73 -0.42
N LYS A 121 -11.55 24.90 0.84
CA LYS A 121 -12.38 25.54 1.88
C LYS A 121 -11.76 26.85 2.32
N VAL A 122 -12.45 27.96 2.07
CA VAL A 122 -12.04 29.30 2.52
C VAL A 122 -12.72 29.61 3.86
N THR A 123 -11.96 30.12 4.83
CA THR A 123 -12.50 30.59 6.12
C THR A 123 -12.04 32.02 6.37
N PHE A 124 -12.95 32.85 6.88
CA PHE A 124 -12.68 34.24 7.22
C PHE A 124 -12.58 34.36 8.74
N GLN A 125 -11.55 35.05 9.24
CA GLN A 125 -11.51 35.42 10.65
C GLN A 125 -12.51 36.55 10.87
N VAL A 126 -13.43 36.37 11.83
CA VAL A 126 -14.26 37.47 12.32
C VAL A 126 -13.42 38.20 13.35
N GLU A 127 -13.04 39.44 13.09
CA GLU A 127 -12.47 40.27 14.15
C GLU A 127 -13.54 40.49 15.23
N GLN A 128 -13.22 40.15 16.48
CA GLN A 128 -14.07 40.51 17.62
C GLN A 128 -13.85 41.99 17.92
N LEU A 129 -14.95 42.75 17.93
CA LEU A 129 -15.01 44.17 18.27
C LEU A 129 -14.78 44.43 19.77
#